data_AF-A0A4U1JN97-F1
#
_entry.id   AF-A0A4U1JN97-F1
#
_cell.length_a   1.000
_cell.length_b   1.000
_cell.length_c   1.000
_cell.angle_alpha   90.00
_cell.angle_beta   90.00
_cell.angle_gamma   90.00
#
_symmetry.space_group_name_H-M   'P 1'
#
loop_
_entity.id
_entity.type
_entity.pdbx_description
1 polymer ?
#
loop_
_entity_poly.entity_id
_entity_poly.type
_entity_poly.pdbx_seq_one_letter_code
_entity_poly.pdbx_strand_id
1 'polypeptide(L)'
;MKWHHVQDNWPAFFEAIIDRWPAADEAELDEIDGDQRAFIAYIIELTGQEPEEARAEIREWLTGELPSDVVMDPRHDNHSISLSKKFVPEGEDEYDDDSRFGDEE
;
A
#
# COMPACT_ATOMS: atom_id res chain seq x y z
N MET A 1 2.51 -2.11 -2.26
CA MET A 1 3.16 -1.79 -0.98
C MET A 1 4.02 -2.98 -0.50
N LYS A 2 5.11 -2.77 0.25
CA LYS A 2 5.87 -3.89 0.86
C LYS A 2 5.42 -4.03 2.33
N TRP A 3 5.25 -5.27 2.80
CA TRP A 3 4.88 -5.58 4.20
C TRP A 3 5.73 -4.86 5.24
N HIS A 4 7.00 -4.62 4.92
CA HIS A 4 7.93 -3.91 5.79
C HIS A 4 7.44 -2.53 6.26
N HIS A 5 6.68 -1.81 5.42
CA HIS A 5 6.10 -0.53 5.81
C HIS A 5 4.93 -0.66 6.78
N VAL A 6 4.13 -1.72 6.59
CA VAL A 6 3.03 -2.07 7.49
C VAL A 6 3.56 -2.47 8.86
N GLN A 7 4.66 -3.24 8.90
CA GLN A 7 5.32 -3.59 10.14
C GLN A 7 5.88 -2.36 10.89
N ASP A 8 6.57 -1.46 10.18
CA ASP A 8 7.15 -0.25 10.76
C ASP A 8 6.09 0.72 11.32
N ASN A 9 4.86 0.67 10.80
CA ASN A 9 3.76 1.56 11.14
C ASN A 9 2.54 0.79 11.65
N TRP A 10 2.74 -0.39 12.24
CA TRP A 10 1.69 -1.36 12.54
C TRP A 10 0.48 -0.78 13.31
N PRO A 11 0.67 0.03 14.38
CA PRO A 11 -0.45 0.64 15.11
C PRO A 11 -1.30 1.60 14.27
N ALA A 12 -0.73 2.23 13.24
CA ALA A 12 -1.46 3.12 12.34
C ALA A 12 -2.47 2.38 11.45
N PHE A 13 -2.33 1.06 11.32
CA PHE A 13 -3.24 0.23 10.54
C PHE A 13 -4.35 -0.41 11.37
N PHE A 14 -4.38 -0.25 12.71
CA PHE A 14 -5.37 -0.91 13.57
C PHE A 14 -6.80 -0.55 13.19
N GLU A 15 -7.09 0.75 13.04
CA GLU A 15 -8.42 1.21 12.64
C GLU A 15 -8.82 0.64 11.27
N ALA A 16 -7.91 0.64 10.30
CA ALA A 16 -8.15 0.09 8.96
C ALA A 16 -8.32 -1.44 8.95
N ILE A 17 -7.63 -2.15 9.85
CA ILE A 17 -7.77 -3.60 10.04
C ILE A 17 -9.13 -3.89 10.69
N ILE A 18 -9.52 -3.16 11.73
CA ILE A 18 -10.81 -3.34 12.41
C ILE A 18 -11.98 -2.98 11.48
N ASP A 19 -11.85 -1.96 10.64
CA ASP A 19 -12.87 -1.61 9.64
C ASP A 19 -13.08 -2.76 8.64
N ARG A 20 -11.98 -3.39 8.19
CA ARG A 20 -12.02 -4.53 7.27
C ARG A 20 -12.49 -5.82 7.95
N TRP A 21 -12.02 -6.08 9.16
CA TRP A 21 -12.31 -7.25 9.97
C TRP A 21 -12.89 -6.80 11.32
N PRO A 22 -14.20 -6.53 11.42
CA PRO A 22 -14.81 -5.98 12.63
C PRO A 22 -14.84 -6.95 13.82
N ALA A 23 -14.48 -8.21 13.58
CA ALA A 23 -14.28 -9.20 14.65
C ALA A 23 -12.85 -9.14 15.24
N ALA A 24 -11.93 -8.41 14.60
CA ALA A 24 -10.57 -8.26 15.08
C ALA A 24 -10.53 -7.43 16.37
N ASP A 25 -9.58 -7.76 17.24
CA ASP A 25 -9.38 -7.12 18.53
C ASP A 25 -8.04 -6.39 18.55
N GLU A 26 -8.05 -5.14 18.98
CA GLU A 26 -6.86 -4.29 19.00
C GLU A 26 -5.74 -4.86 19.89
N ALA A 27 -6.11 -5.54 20.99
CA ALA A 27 -5.12 -6.14 21.88
C ALA A 27 -4.36 -7.29 21.20
N GLU A 28 -5.04 -8.14 20.45
CA GLU A 28 -4.40 -9.21 19.67
C GLU A 28 -3.54 -8.63 18.54
N LEU A 29 -3.99 -7.55 17.90
CA LEU A 29 -3.19 -6.85 16.89
C LEU A 29 -1.91 -6.26 17.50
N ASP A 30 -1.96 -5.69 18.70
CA ASP A 30 -0.78 -5.21 19.42
C ASP A 30 0.23 -6.34 19.69
N GLU A 31 -0.25 -7.51 20.12
CA GLU A 31 0.60 -8.69 20.38
C GLU A 31 1.27 -9.24 19.11
N ILE A 32 0.63 -9.08 17.94
CA ILE A 32 1.16 -9.53 16.65
C ILE A 32 2.39 -8.71 16.20
N ASP A 33 2.53 -7.46 16.64
CA ASP A 33 3.68 -6.58 16.35
C ASP A 33 4.05 -6.50 14.85
N GLY A 34 3.05 -6.55 13.97
CA GLY A 34 3.24 -6.52 12.52
C GLY A 34 3.92 -7.77 11.93
N ASP A 35 3.99 -8.89 12.67
CA ASP A 35 4.44 -10.16 12.12
C ASP A 35 3.43 -10.69 11.11
N GLN A 36 3.88 -10.85 9.87
CA GLN A 36 3.02 -11.29 8.77
C GLN A 36 2.40 -12.66 8.99
N ARG A 37 3.16 -13.59 9.57
CA ARG A 37 2.71 -14.98 9.73
C ARG A 37 1.71 -15.07 10.87
N ALA A 38 1.96 -14.37 11.98
CA ALA A 38 1.05 -14.26 13.10
C ALA A 38 -0.25 -13.57 12.67
N PHE A 39 -0.18 -12.49 11.89
CA PHE A 39 -1.38 -11.84 11.36
C PHE A 39 -2.20 -12.77 10.43
N ILE A 40 -1.54 -13.51 9.52
CA ILE A 40 -2.25 -14.48 8.68
C ILE A 40 -2.93 -15.56 9.52
N ALA A 41 -2.24 -16.09 10.54
CA ALA A 41 -2.80 -17.09 11.44
C ALA A 41 -4.02 -16.54 12.20
N TYR A 42 -3.89 -15.31 12.71
CA TYR A 42 -4.95 -14.61 13.39
C TYR A 42 -6.19 -14.44 12.50
N ILE A 43 -6.04 -13.97 11.27
CA ILE A 43 -7.17 -13.81 10.34
C ILE A 43 -7.81 -15.16 9.98
N ILE A 44 -7.02 -16.24 9.86
CA ILE A 44 -7.54 -17.60 9.67
C ILE A 44 -8.40 -18.02 10.86
N GLU A 45 -7.93 -17.81 12.08
CA GLU A 45 -8.68 -18.16 13.30
C GLU A 45 -9.93 -17.30 13.47
N LEU A 46 -9.84 -16.02 13.12
CA LEU A 46 -10.93 -15.06 13.22
C LEU A 46 -12.06 -15.33 12.24
N THR A 47 -11.71 -15.63 10.98
CA THR A 47 -12.68 -15.82 9.88
C THR A 47 -13.09 -17.29 9.70
N GLY A 48 -12.27 -18.22 10.20
CA GLY A 48 -12.42 -19.66 9.97
C GLY A 48 -12.13 -20.10 8.53
N GLN A 49 -11.49 -19.24 7.73
CA GLN A 49 -11.21 -19.50 6.32
C GLN A 49 -9.94 -20.35 6.10
N GLU A 50 -9.79 -20.86 4.88
CA GLU A 50 -8.57 -21.55 4.48
C GLU A 50 -7.38 -20.58 4.39
N PRO A 51 -6.15 -21.06 4.66
CA PRO A 51 -4.96 -20.22 4.67
C PRO A 51 -4.67 -19.53 3.34
N GLU A 52 -5.05 -20.13 2.21
CA GLU A 52 -4.87 -19.51 0.89
C GLU A 52 -5.81 -18.32 0.69
N GLU A 53 -7.03 -18.43 1.22
CA GLU A 53 -8.08 -17.42 1.10
C GLU A 53 -7.76 -16.20 1.99
N ALA A 54 -7.38 -16.44 3.25
CA ALA A 54 -6.93 -15.38 4.16
C ALA A 54 -5.72 -14.61 3.58
N ARG A 55 -4.78 -15.31 2.96
CA ARG A 55 -3.61 -14.69 2.33
C ARG A 55 -3.97 -13.86 1.09
N ALA A 56 -4.93 -14.32 0.30
CA ALA A 56 -5.45 -13.57 -0.83
C ALA A 56 -6.14 -12.29 -0.35
N GLU A 57 -6.96 -12.38 0.69
CA GLU A 57 -7.69 -11.25 1.24
C GLU A 57 -6.77 -10.19 1.86
N ILE A 58 -5.78 -10.62 2.66
CA ILE A 58 -4.76 -9.71 3.21
C ILE A 58 -3.99 -9.04 2.08
N ARG A 59 -3.67 -9.78 1.01
CA ARG A 59 -3.01 -9.21 -0.17
C ARG A 59 -3.89 -8.19 -0.87
N GLU A 60 -5.17 -8.50 -1.06
CA GLU A 60 -6.14 -7.56 -1.62
C GLU A 60 -6.24 -6.30 -0.77
N TRP A 61 -6.34 -6.41 0.55
CA TRP A 61 -6.32 -5.27 1.47
C TRP A 61 -5.04 -4.42 1.34
N LEU A 62 -3.87 -5.05 1.24
CA LEU A 62 -2.58 -4.35 1.02
C LEU A 62 -2.44 -3.69 -0.36
N THR A 63 -3.18 -4.18 -1.36
CA THR A 63 -3.13 -3.66 -2.74
C THR A 63 -4.31 -2.79 -3.12
N GLY A 64 -5.38 -2.84 -2.34
CA GLY A 64 -6.59 -2.04 -2.50
C GLY A 64 -6.35 -0.58 -2.12
N GLU A 65 -7.42 0.20 -2.17
CA GLU A 65 -7.44 1.60 -1.74
C GLU A 65 -7.25 1.67 -0.23
N LEU A 66 -6.01 1.48 0.25
CA LEU A 66 -5.62 1.93 1.56
C LEU A 66 -6.02 3.40 1.69
N PRO A 67 -6.69 3.81 2.77
CA PRO A 67 -6.99 5.22 2.97
C PRO A 67 -5.68 5.99 2.89
N SER A 68 -5.58 6.93 1.94
CA SER A 68 -4.39 7.76 1.70
C SER A 68 -3.90 8.48 2.97
N ASP A 69 -4.74 8.57 4.00
CA ASP A 69 -4.45 9.13 5.33
C ASP A 69 -3.34 8.37 6.09
N VAL A 70 -3.25 7.04 5.94
CA VAL A 70 -2.18 6.23 6.59
C VAL A 70 -0.88 6.23 5.77
N VAL A 71 -0.97 6.51 4.47
CA VAL A 71 0.15 6.46 3.51
C VAL A 71 0.79 7.83 3.29
N MET A 72 0.21 8.92 3.81
CA MET A 72 0.70 10.30 3.63
C MET A 72 0.68 11.16 4.92
N ASP A 73 1.17 10.66 6.06
CA ASP A 73 1.46 11.56 7.20
C ASP A 73 2.89 12.15 7.06
N PRO A 74 3.06 13.49 6.96
CA PRO A 74 4.37 14.14 6.83
C PRO A 74 5.27 14.01 8.08
N ARG A 75 4.80 13.45 9.20
CA ARG A 75 5.64 13.04 10.35
C ARG A 75 6.28 11.66 10.15
N HIS A 76 5.76 10.87 9.20
CA HIS A 76 6.21 9.51 8.88
C HIS A 76 6.93 9.40 7.52
N ASP A 77 7.20 10.53 6.86
CA ASP A 77 7.82 10.54 5.53
C ASP A 77 9.18 11.25 5.54
N ASN A 78 10.27 10.48 5.58
CA ASN A 78 11.55 10.95 5.05
C ASN A 78 12.27 9.90 4.18
N HIS A 79 11.52 9.04 3.48
CA HIS A 79 12.13 8.13 2.49
C HIS A 79 11.28 7.86 1.24
N SER A 80 10.19 8.59 1.00
CA SER A 80 9.38 8.45 -0.23
C SER A 80 9.65 9.54 -1.28
N ILE A 81 10.88 10.03 -1.38
CA ILE A 81 11.37 10.78 -2.55
C ILE A 81 12.56 10.02 -3.15
N SER A 82 12.36 8.78 -3.57
CA SER A 82 13.34 8.13 -4.46
C SER A 82 12.76 7.17 -5.49
N LEU A 83 11.43 6.94 -5.50
CA LEU A 83 10.78 6.03 -6.46
C LEU A 83 9.87 6.72 -7.49
N SER A 84 9.52 8.00 -7.31
CA SER A 84 8.69 8.75 -8.28
C SER A 84 9.49 9.37 -9.45
N LYS A 85 10.75 8.99 -9.64
CA LYS A 85 11.53 9.32 -10.85
C LYS A 85 12.12 8.06 -11.47
N LYS A 86 11.27 7.28 -12.14
CA LYS A 86 11.62 6.55 -13.37
C LYS A 86 10.42 5.73 -13.86
N PHE A 87 9.51 6.41 -14.52
CA PHE A 87 8.84 5.82 -15.67
C PHE A 87 8.58 6.92 -16.69
N VAL A 88 9.68 7.38 -17.32
CA VAL A 88 9.61 7.99 -18.64
C VAL A 88 9.77 6.80 -19.60
N PRO A 89 8.77 6.45 -20.41
CA PRO A 89 8.96 5.45 -21.45
C PRO A 89 10.06 5.92 -22.42
N GLU A 90 10.99 5.04 -22.77
CA GLU A 90 12.03 5.31 -23.76
C GLU A 90 11.36 5.46 -25.14
N GLY A 91 11.23 6.68 -25.65
CA GLY A 91 10.77 6.90 -27.03
C GLY A 91 10.19 8.25 -27.44
N GLU A 92 9.99 9.24 -26.55
CA GLU A 92 9.61 10.60 -26.99
C GLU A 92 10.80 11.56 -26.88
N ASP A 93 11.35 11.88 -28.05
CA ASP A 93 12.27 12.99 -28.25
C ASP A 93 11.42 14.26 -28.36
N GLU A 94 11.41 15.10 -27.32
CA GLU A 94 10.60 16.33 -27.21
C GLU A 94 11.07 17.48 -28.14
N TYR A 95 11.79 17.19 -29.24
CA TYR A 95 12.47 18.21 -30.05
C TYR A 95 12.31 18.15 -31.58
N ASP A 96 11.32 17.43 -32.14
CA ASP A 96 11.14 17.42 -33.60
C ASP A 96 9.65 17.37 -34.03
N ASP A 97 8.91 18.48 -33.89
CA ASP A 97 7.86 18.88 -34.85
C ASP A 97 7.44 20.36 -34.65
N ASP A 98 8.35 21.30 -34.95
CA ASP A 98 8.02 22.75 -35.00
C ASP A 98 7.92 23.27 -36.44
N SER A 99 7.63 22.40 -37.41
CA SER A 99 7.61 22.76 -38.84
C SER A 99 6.24 22.69 -39.52
N ARG A 100 5.14 22.75 -38.76
CA ARG A 100 3.81 22.59 -39.37
C ARG A 100 2.76 23.68 -39.17
N PHE A 101 3.11 24.87 -38.69
CA PHE A 101 2.20 26.02 -38.76
C PHE A 101 2.91 27.36 -39.02
N GLY A 102 2.88 27.76 -40.30
CA GLY A 102 2.68 29.14 -40.80
C GLY A 102 3.77 30.19 -40.59
N ASP A 103 4.47 30.54 -41.67
CA ASP A 103 4.62 31.96 -42.01
C ASP A 103 4.62 32.15 -43.53
N GLU A 104 3.95 33.22 -43.92
CA GLU A 104 3.67 33.69 -45.27
C GLU A 104 4.84 34.55 -45.78
N GLU A 105 5.37 34.28 -46.99
CA GLU A 105 5.71 35.31 -47.99
C GLU A 105 5.78 34.73 -49.42
#